data_AF-A0A1Q9EMH5-F1
#
_entry.id   AF-A0A1Q9EMH5-F1
#
_cell.length_a   1.000
_cell.length_b   1.000
_cell.length_c   1.000
_cell.angle_alpha   90.00
_cell.angle_beta   90.00
_cell.angle_gamma   90.00
#
_symmetry.space_group_name_H-M   'P 1'
#
loop_
_entity.id
_entity.type
_entity.pdbx_description
1 polymer ?
#
loop_
_entity_poly.entity_id
_entity_poly.type
_entity_poly.pdbx_seq_one_letter_code
_entity_poly.pdbx_strand_id
1 'polypeptide(L)'
;MAHAASDTIRSGWNLSSKHVGFLLFLGVATSGPALGRLSIDDGHLVITTPVAKLLDGDQPLLDIPLSSNVLIDVGTHRESTFLQRLRSDPTAWVIAFEPDYLHYAHHLVNHAHPHLILINAAVGNSSRGWSTLYRWAYAGEEWRFNSGAKTQMGSLLQADPSKHLAAHETMQVAVVSLRDILAVLPDRVQILKIDVQGADLEVVKSAGTELKRVDRIVMEIPNDTPRPVYSGQHTRKETEEYLEHLGFRHERCWSISEAEHDCVYARSEAWIELPSQAECFPSNRTRRRFDRWRAIIDDICAANQYPCESDPEPEVNMLWIETLCCGELVSEYTCFGRKHRPSYETCCLAPYLTSIGYPKPGIIAGTSPSQ
;
A
#
# COMPACT_ATOMS: atom_id res chain seq x y z
N MET A 1 22.57 -44.92 1.06
CA MET A 1 23.17 -45.31 -0.24
C MET A 1 22.24 -44.81 -1.33
N ALA A 2 22.57 -43.68 -1.94
CA ALA A 2 21.88 -43.17 -3.11
C ALA A 2 22.97 -42.66 -4.06
N HIS A 3 23.02 -43.25 -5.26
CA HIS A 3 24.03 -42.97 -6.27
C HIS A 3 23.82 -41.59 -6.87
N ALA A 4 24.85 -40.75 -6.79
CA ALA A 4 24.97 -39.54 -7.60
C ALA A 4 25.49 -39.94 -8.99
N ALA A 5 24.74 -39.60 -10.04
CA ALA A 5 25.23 -39.65 -11.41
C ALA A 5 25.94 -38.33 -11.72
N SER A 6 27.24 -38.44 -12.02
CA SER A 6 28.08 -37.37 -12.51
C SER A 6 28.05 -37.42 -14.04
N ASP A 7 27.46 -36.42 -14.67
CA ASP A 7 27.58 -36.24 -16.12
C ASP A 7 28.78 -35.35 -16.46
N THR A 8 29.62 -35.90 -17.31
CA THR A 8 30.89 -35.34 -17.77
C THR A 8 30.63 -34.49 -19.02
N ILE A 9 30.91 -33.18 -18.95
CA ILE A 9 30.86 -32.30 -20.12
C ILE A 9 32.14 -32.52 -20.95
N ARG A 10 32.01 -33.13 -22.13
CA ARG A 10 33.06 -33.14 -23.16
C ARG A 10 33.01 -31.84 -23.97
N SER A 11 34.09 -31.09 -23.95
CA SER A 11 34.31 -29.92 -24.79
C SER A 11 34.75 -30.33 -26.21
N GLY A 12 33.88 -30.14 -27.19
CA GLY A 12 34.23 -30.16 -28.61
C GLY A 12 34.20 -28.75 -29.16
N TRP A 13 35.36 -28.13 -29.32
CA TRP A 13 35.50 -26.83 -29.97
C TRP A 13 35.52 -27.02 -31.49
N ASN A 14 34.54 -26.44 -32.18
CA ASN A 14 34.67 -26.10 -33.59
C ASN A 14 34.04 -24.73 -33.83
N LEU A 15 34.91 -23.76 -34.14
CA LEU A 15 34.58 -22.38 -34.48
C LEU A 15 33.98 -22.32 -35.89
N SER A 16 32.73 -21.89 -35.99
CA SER A 16 32.14 -21.37 -37.22
C SER A 16 31.13 -20.28 -36.86
N SER A 17 31.42 -19.06 -37.30
CA SER A 17 30.70 -17.83 -37.04
C SER A 17 29.28 -17.83 -37.61
N LYS A 18 28.28 -17.94 -36.74
CA LYS A 18 26.96 -17.30 -36.87
C LYS A 18 26.49 -16.95 -35.45
N HIS A 19 25.93 -15.77 -35.26
CA HIS A 19 25.41 -15.31 -33.96
C HIS A 19 24.41 -16.32 -33.39
N VAL A 20 24.86 -17.13 -32.43
CA VAL A 20 24.00 -17.99 -31.62
C VAL A 20 23.70 -17.20 -30.35
N GLY A 21 22.46 -16.75 -30.21
CA GLY A 21 21.96 -16.24 -28.93
C GLY A 21 22.15 -17.31 -27.86
N PHE A 22 22.97 -17.00 -26.86
CA PHE A 22 23.25 -17.91 -25.76
C PHE A 22 22.03 -17.89 -24.81
N LEU A 23 21.19 -18.92 -24.88
CA LEU A 23 20.16 -19.18 -23.88
C LEU A 23 20.83 -19.81 -22.65
N LEU A 24 21.15 -18.98 -21.66
CA LEU A 24 21.61 -19.46 -20.37
C LEU A 24 20.38 -19.91 -19.56
N PHE A 25 20.12 -21.22 -19.51
CA PHE A 25 19.10 -21.78 -18.62
C PHE A 25 19.70 -21.92 -17.21
N LEU A 26 19.50 -20.90 -16.36
CA LEU A 26 19.68 -21.08 -14.92
C LEU A 26 18.43 -21.77 -14.37
N GLY A 27 18.46 -23.10 -14.30
CA GLY A 27 17.42 -23.88 -13.65
C GLY A 27 17.56 -23.77 -12.13
N VAL A 28 16.98 -22.74 -11.52
CA VAL A 28 16.75 -22.74 -10.08
C VAL A 28 15.47 -23.52 -9.85
N ALA A 29 15.60 -24.74 -9.31
CA ALA A 29 14.45 -25.51 -8.87
C ALA A 29 13.87 -24.86 -7.62
N THR A 30 12.97 -23.88 -7.80
CA THR A 30 12.07 -23.42 -6.74
C THR A 30 10.70 -24.00 -7.03
N SER A 31 10.08 -24.59 -6.01
CA SER A 31 8.67 -25.00 -6.02
C SER A 31 7.72 -23.79 -5.91
N GLY A 32 8.12 -22.64 -6.49
CA GLY A 32 7.39 -21.38 -6.46
C GLY A 32 6.72 -21.08 -7.81
N PRO A 33 5.87 -20.03 -7.88
CA PRO A 33 5.28 -19.59 -9.14
C PRO A 33 6.39 -19.37 -10.17
N ALA A 34 6.17 -19.82 -11.41
CA ALA A 34 7.16 -19.76 -12.47
C ALA A 34 7.74 -18.34 -12.59
N LEU A 35 8.95 -18.15 -12.06
CA LEU A 35 9.73 -16.94 -12.26
C LEU A 35 9.78 -16.68 -13.76
N GLY A 36 9.53 -15.44 -14.16
CA GLY A 36 9.44 -15.06 -15.55
C GLY A 36 10.62 -15.58 -16.40
N ARG A 37 10.40 -15.76 -17.71
CA ARG A 37 11.51 -16.14 -18.59
C ARG A 37 12.51 -14.99 -18.64
N LEU A 38 13.72 -15.26 -18.19
CA LEU A 38 14.86 -14.38 -18.36
C LEU A 38 15.46 -14.65 -19.74
N SER A 39 15.62 -13.62 -20.54
CA SER A 39 16.25 -13.68 -21.86
C SER A 39 17.12 -12.46 -22.09
N ILE A 40 18.10 -12.57 -22.98
CA ILE A 40 18.87 -11.42 -23.46
C ILE A 40 18.44 -11.18 -24.91
N ASP A 41 17.89 -10.01 -25.19
CA ASP A 41 17.44 -9.59 -26.52
C ASP A 41 18.11 -8.27 -26.89
N ASP A 42 18.85 -8.24 -27.99
CA ASP A 42 19.67 -7.09 -28.44
C ASP A 42 20.56 -6.46 -27.35
N GLY A 43 21.12 -7.29 -26.47
CA GLY A 43 21.99 -6.82 -25.37
C GLY A 43 21.24 -6.29 -24.14
N HIS A 44 19.91 -6.31 -24.16
CA HIS A 44 19.05 -5.98 -23.03
C HIS A 44 18.62 -7.24 -22.27
N LEU A 45 18.59 -7.16 -20.95
CA LEU A 45 17.99 -8.21 -20.11
C LEU A 45 16.46 -8.07 -20.15
N VAL A 46 15.79 -9.04 -20.77
CA VAL A 46 14.33 -9.12 -20.89
C VAL A 46 13.79 -10.14 -19.89
N ILE A 47 12.95 -9.69 -18.97
CA ILE A 47 12.24 -10.53 -18.00
C ILE A 47 10.78 -10.62 -18.44
N THR A 48 10.39 -11.77 -19.01
CA THR A 48 8.99 -12.03 -19.37
C THR A 48 8.27 -12.61 -18.16
N THR A 49 7.57 -11.78 -17.41
CA THR A 49 6.77 -12.24 -16.27
C THR A 49 5.38 -12.66 -16.76
N PRO A 50 4.88 -13.85 -16.40
CA PRO A 50 3.47 -14.14 -16.61
C PRO A 50 2.66 -13.16 -15.76
N VAL A 51 2.03 -12.18 -16.41
CA VAL A 51 1.27 -11.10 -15.76
C VAL A 51 0.08 -11.65 -14.98
N ALA A 52 -0.57 -12.68 -15.53
CA ALA A 52 -1.46 -13.64 -14.87
C ALA A 52 -1.85 -14.67 -15.94
N LYS A 53 -2.05 -15.94 -15.57
CA LYS A 53 -2.82 -16.88 -16.40
C LYS A 53 -4.13 -17.14 -15.68
N LEU A 54 -5.14 -16.29 -15.93
CA LEU A 54 -6.51 -16.60 -15.55
C LEU A 54 -6.93 -17.80 -16.41
N LEU A 55 -6.96 -18.99 -15.82
CA LEU A 55 -7.47 -20.18 -16.48
C LEU A 55 -8.99 -20.05 -16.59
N ASP A 56 -9.54 -20.31 -17.77
CA ASP A 56 -10.96 -20.60 -17.91
C ASP A 56 -11.20 -22.00 -17.30
N GLY A 57 -11.77 -22.10 -16.09
CA GLY A 57 -12.17 -23.37 -15.47
C GLY A 57 -12.16 -23.40 -13.93
N ASP A 58 -12.80 -24.44 -13.37
CA ASP A 58 -13.08 -24.66 -11.92
C ASP A 58 -11.84 -24.95 -11.03
N GLN A 59 -10.62 -24.67 -11.48
CA GLN A 59 -9.43 -24.85 -10.65
C GLN A 59 -9.13 -23.54 -9.92
N PRO A 60 -9.06 -23.53 -8.57
CA PRO A 60 -8.70 -22.32 -7.84
C PRO A 60 -7.33 -21.85 -8.30
N LEU A 61 -7.26 -20.57 -8.71
CA LEU A 61 -6.08 -19.94 -9.32
C LEU A 61 -4.85 -19.95 -8.39
N LEU A 62 -5.11 -20.08 -7.08
CA LEU A 62 -4.14 -19.90 -6.01
C LEU A 62 -4.39 -20.99 -4.96
N ASP A 63 -3.35 -21.73 -4.58
CA ASP A 63 -3.38 -22.72 -3.48
C ASP A 63 -3.31 -22.01 -2.13
N ILE A 64 -4.24 -21.07 -1.90
CA ILE A 64 -4.40 -20.37 -0.62
C ILE A 64 -5.31 -21.23 0.26
N PRO A 65 -4.87 -21.63 1.46
CA PRO A 65 -5.71 -22.37 2.39
C PRO A 65 -7.01 -21.63 2.74
N LEU A 66 -8.12 -22.38 2.87
CA LEU A 66 -9.45 -21.91 3.32
C LEU A 66 -9.51 -21.39 4.78
N SER A 67 -8.38 -21.10 5.40
CA SER A 67 -8.31 -20.53 6.74
C SER A 67 -7.23 -19.47 6.85
N SER A 68 -6.83 -18.91 5.70
CA SER A 68 -5.76 -17.93 5.61
C SER A 68 -6.28 -16.51 5.79
N ASN A 69 -5.47 -15.67 6.44
CA ASN A 69 -5.73 -14.24 6.55
C ASN A 69 -5.32 -13.57 5.22
N VAL A 70 -6.26 -13.43 4.29
CA VAL A 70 -6.00 -12.83 2.98
C VAL A 70 -6.02 -11.31 3.07
N LEU A 71 -4.94 -10.69 2.64
CA LEU A 71 -4.73 -9.24 2.55
C LEU A 71 -4.53 -8.89 1.07
N ILE A 72 -5.21 -7.85 0.61
CA ILE A 72 -5.04 -7.33 -0.76
C ILE A 72 -4.45 -5.93 -0.68
N ASP A 73 -3.39 -5.68 -1.46
CA ASP A 73 -2.69 -4.40 -1.52
C ASP A 73 -2.67 -3.89 -2.97
N VAL A 74 -3.53 -2.92 -3.27
CA VAL A 74 -3.66 -2.36 -4.61
C VAL A 74 -2.88 -1.05 -4.70
N GLY A 75 -1.89 -1.01 -5.59
CA GLY A 75 -0.96 0.13 -5.70
C GLY A 75 0.17 0.03 -4.69
N THR A 76 0.83 -1.14 -4.66
CA THR A 76 1.87 -1.42 -3.65
C THR A 76 3.16 -0.62 -3.88
N HIS A 77 3.35 0.01 -5.02
CA HIS A 77 4.57 0.73 -5.37
C HIS A 77 5.79 -0.20 -5.19
N ARG A 78 6.80 0.21 -4.43
CA ARG A 78 8.06 -0.54 -4.26
C ARG A 78 7.98 -1.72 -3.30
N GLU A 79 7.02 -1.74 -2.38
CA GLU A 79 6.85 -2.78 -1.36
C GLU A 79 5.43 -2.83 -0.81
N SER A 80 4.94 -4.02 -0.44
CA SER A 80 3.61 -4.11 0.15
C SER A 80 3.59 -3.48 1.52
N THR A 81 2.55 -2.70 1.77
CA THR A 81 2.21 -2.20 3.10
C THR A 81 2.20 -3.38 4.08
N PHE A 82 1.62 -4.53 3.69
CA PHE A 82 1.50 -5.72 4.52
C PHE A 82 2.75 -6.59 4.66
N LEU A 83 3.92 -6.17 4.15
CA LEU A 83 5.14 -7.00 4.19
C LEU A 83 5.56 -7.35 5.64
N GLN A 84 5.38 -6.44 6.60
CA GLN A 84 5.65 -6.73 8.01
C GLN A 84 4.67 -7.77 8.58
N ARG A 85 3.40 -7.71 8.18
CA ARG A 85 2.38 -8.67 8.61
C ARG A 85 2.72 -10.05 8.08
N LEU A 86 3.11 -10.14 6.82
CA LEU A 86 3.53 -11.36 6.17
C LEU A 86 4.72 -12.05 6.88
N ARG A 87 5.67 -11.26 7.39
CA ARG A 87 6.83 -11.77 8.14
C ARG A 87 6.51 -12.24 9.56
N SER A 88 5.47 -11.68 10.18
CA SER A 88 5.13 -11.93 11.58
C SER A 88 3.98 -12.91 11.77
N ASP A 89 3.11 -13.08 10.77
CA ASP A 89 1.97 -13.98 10.79
C ASP A 89 2.10 -15.05 9.69
N PRO A 90 2.45 -16.31 10.04
CA PRO A 90 2.61 -17.38 9.06
C PRO A 90 1.31 -17.79 8.38
N THR A 91 0.15 -17.33 8.87
CA THR A 91 -1.17 -17.59 8.26
C THR A 91 -1.60 -16.50 7.28
N ALA A 92 -0.86 -15.38 7.24
CA ALA A 92 -1.15 -14.26 6.35
C ALA A 92 -0.73 -14.58 4.92
N TRP A 93 -1.58 -14.18 3.98
CA TRP A 93 -1.32 -14.19 2.55
C TRP A 93 -1.56 -12.81 1.98
N VAL A 94 -0.64 -12.32 1.17
CA VAL A 94 -0.74 -11.00 0.54
C VAL A 94 -0.86 -11.16 -0.97
N ILE A 95 -1.87 -10.52 -1.55
CA ILE A 95 -2.01 -10.36 -2.99
C ILE A 95 -1.80 -8.88 -3.31
N ALA A 96 -0.66 -8.57 -3.90
CA ALA A 96 -0.23 -7.19 -4.18
C ALA A 96 -0.28 -6.89 -5.68
N PHE A 97 -0.71 -5.68 -6.03
CA PHE A 97 -0.82 -5.21 -7.41
C PHE A 97 0.05 -3.98 -7.63
N GLU A 98 0.94 -4.05 -8.62
CA GLU A 98 1.77 -2.93 -9.07
C GLU A 98 1.85 -2.89 -10.59
N PRO A 99 1.18 -1.95 -11.27
CA PRO A 99 1.23 -1.84 -12.74
C PRO A 99 2.57 -1.35 -13.28
N ASP A 100 3.31 -0.51 -12.55
CA ASP A 100 4.60 0.02 -12.97
C ASP A 100 5.66 -1.09 -12.97
N TYR A 101 6.18 -1.43 -14.14
CA TYR A 101 7.11 -2.56 -14.27
C TYR A 101 8.43 -2.37 -13.48
N LEU A 102 8.87 -1.13 -13.23
CA LEU A 102 10.09 -0.87 -12.47
C LEU A 102 9.84 -1.09 -10.98
N HIS A 103 8.71 -0.59 -10.46
CA HIS A 103 8.30 -0.82 -9.07
C HIS A 103 7.99 -2.30 -8.83
N TYR A 104 7.28 -2.95 -9.75
CA TYR A 104 7.02 -4.38 -9.74
C TYR A 104 8.32 -5.19 -9.70
N ALA A 105 9.28 -4.89 -10.59
CA ALA A 105 10.56 -5.60 -10.62
C ALA A 105 11.36 -5.40 -9.33
N HIS A 106 11.35 -4.19 -8.77
CA HIS A 106 11.96 -3.92 -7.47
C HIS A 106 11.32 -4.73 -6.35
N HIS A 107 10.00 -4.77 -6.30
CA HIS A 107 9.26 -5.52 -5.29
C HIS A 107 9.61 -7.01 -5.40
N LEU A 108 9.57 -7.57 -6.62
CA LEU A 108 9.89 -8.97 -6.87
C LEU A 108 11.31 -9.36 -6.42
N VAL A 109 12.31 -8.51 -6.68
CA VAL A 109 13.71 -8.79 -6.35
C VAL A 109 13.98 -8.65 -4.85
N ASN A 110 13.41 -7.63 -4.20
CA ASN A 110 13.80 -7.25 -2.84
C ASN A 110 12.87 -7.82 -1.75
N HIS A 111 11.65 -8.21 -2.10
CA HIS A 111 10.60 -8.53 -1.13
C HIS A 111 9.83 -9.82 -1.44
N ALA A 112 10.41 -10.72 -2.23
CA ALA A 112 9.83 -12.04 -2.46
C ALA A 112 9.54 -12.78 -1.15
N HIS A 113 8.37 -13.42 -1.06
CA HIS A 113 7.95 -14.22 0.09
C HIS A 113 7.04 -15.38 -0.36
N PRO A 114 7.09 -16.57 0.27
CA PRO A 114 6.27 -17.72 -0.14
C PRO A 114 4.75 -17.48 -0.12
N HIS A 115 4.27 -16.58 0.74
CA HIS A 115 2.86 -16.19 0.86
C HIS A 115 2.54 -14.82 0.23
N LEU A 116 3.45 -14.28 -0.59
CA LEU A 116 3.21 -13.06 -1.38
C LEU A 116 2.96 -13.44 -2.84
N ILE A 117 1.83 -13.00 -3.36
CA ILE A 117 1.51 -13.07 -4.79
C ILE A 117 1.55 -11.64 -5.32
N LEU A 118 2.54 -11.35 -6.16
CA LEU A 118 2.72 -10.03 -6.77
C LEU A 118 2.27 -10.06 -8.24
N ILE A 119 1.34 -9.18 -8.61
CA ILE A 119 0.70 -9.13 -9.93
C ILE A 119 1.05 -7.80 -10.62
N ASN A 120 1.59 -7.87 -11.83
CA ASN A 120 1.94 -6.68 -12.63
C ASN A 120 0.73 -6.16 -13.41
N ALA A 121 -0.30 -5.71 -12.72
CA ALA A 121 -1.50 -5.17 -13.33
C ALA A 121 -2.04 -4.03 -12.48
N ALA A 122 -2.72 -3.09 -13.14
CA ALA A 122 -3.55 -2.13 -12.44
C ALA A 122 -4.89 -2.78 -12.11
N VAL A 123 -5.51 -2.33 -11.02
CA VAL A 123 -6.89 -2.67 -10.72
C VAL A 123 -7.76 -1.48 -11.10
N GLY A 124 -8.90 -1.71 -11.76
CA GLY A 124 -9.79 -0.64 -12.21
C GLY A 124 -11.17 -1.14 -12.62
N ASN A 125 -11.98 -0.25 -13.20
CA ASN A 125 -13.39 -0.53 -13.52
C ASN A 125 -13.62 -1.50 -14.70
N SER A 126 -12.58 -1.82 -15.47
CA SER A 126 -12.68 -2.77 -16.59
C SER A 126 -12.40 -4.19 -16.13
N SER A 127 -13.23 -5.17 -16.53
CA SER A 127 -13.03 -6.58 -16.16
C SER A 127 -11.67 -7.11 -16.61
N ARG A 128 -11.30 -6.86 -17.88
CA ARG A 128 -9.99 -7.20 -18.47
C ARG A 128 -9.65 -6.25 -19.60
N GLY A 129 -8.38 -5.85 -19.71
CA GLY A 129 -7.91 -5.06 -20.85
C GLY A 129 -6.57 -4.41 -20.64
N TRP A 130 -6.34 -3.34 -21.41
CA TRP A 130 -5.16 -2.50 -21.32
C TRP A 130 -5.60 -1.06 -21.04
N SER A 131 -4.84 -0.35 -20.21
CA SER A 131 -5.00 1.10 -20.01
C SER A 131 -3.64 1.78 -20.08
N THR A 132 -3.67 3.10 -20.26
CA THR A 132 -2.48 3.95 -20.16
C THR A 132 -2.26 4.31 -18.70
N LEU A 133 -1.12 3.89 -18.14
CA LEU A 133 -0.59 4.40 -16.89
C LEU A 133 0.27 5.63 -17.20
N TYR A 134 0.04 6.71 -16.46
CA TYR A 134 0.82 7.94 -16.53
C TYR A 134 1.78 8.00 -15.33
N ARG A 135 3.07 8.17 -15.61
CA ARG A 135 4.09 8.52 -14.60
C ARG A 135 4.15 10.04 -14.46
N TRP A 136 3.55 10.58 -13.41
CA TRP A 136 3.49 12.01 -13.15
C TRP A 136 4.71 12.48 -12.35
N ALA A 137 5.17 13.68 -12.69
CA ALA A 137 6.13 14.46 -11.92
C ALA A 137 5.71 15.94 -11.92
N TYR A 138 6.15 16.70 -10.93
CA TYR A 138 5.95 18.16 -10.93
C TYR A 138 6.70 18.80 -12.11
N ALA A 139 6.12 19.83 -12.70
CA ALA A 139 6.70 20.52 -13.85
C ALA A 139 8.11 21.06 -13.52
N GLY A 140 9.10 20.65 -14.33
CA GLY A 140 10.50 21.00 -14.12
C GLY A 140 11.27 20.00 -13.26
N GLU A 141 10.60 18.98 -12.70
CA GLU A 141 11.24 17.85 -12.03
C GLU A 141 11.39 16.66 -12.98
N GLU A 142 12.50 15.93 -12.82
CA GLU A 142 12.73 14.69 -13.53
C GLU A 142 12.12 13.54 -12.73
N TRP A 143 11.30 12.71 -13.37
CA TRP A 143 10.88 11.45 -12.76
C TRP A 143 12.11 10.58 -12.58
N ARG A 144 12.39 10.16 -11.35
CA ARG A 144 13.55 9.32 -11.06
C ARG A 144 13.10 8.08 -10.34
N PHE A 145 13.56 6.94 -10.82
CA PHE A 145 13.46 5.72 -10.05
C PHE A 145 14.30 5.87 -8.76
N ASN A 146 13.76 5.51 -7.61
CA ASN A 146 14.34 5.65 -6.26
C ASN A 146 14.54 7.08 -5.66
N SER A 147 14.00 8.16 -6.21
CA SER A 147 14.07 9.51 -5.62
C SER A 147 13.08 9.79 -4.47
N GLY A 148 12.26 8.82 -4.08
CA GLY A 148 11.27 8.96 -3.00
C GLY A 148 9.90 9.49 -3.49
N ALA A 149 8.91 9.45 -2.59
CA ALA A 149 7.48 9.58 -2.91
C ALA A 149 7.09 10.84 -3.71
N LYS A 150 7.80 11.97 -3.53
CA LYS A 150 7.43 13.26 -4.15
C LYS A 150 7.55 13.31 -5.68
N THR A 151 8.18 12.31 -6.29
CA THR A 151 8.50 12.29 -7.73
C THR A 151 8.03 11.02 -8.43
N GLN A 152 7.30 10.15 -7.72
CA GLN A 152 6.92 8.82 -8.20
C GLN A 152 5.41 8.61 -8.06
N MET A 153 4.64 9.29 -8.91
CA MET A 153 3.18 9.19 -8.93
C MET A 153 2.75 8.41 -10.17
N GLY A 154 2.17 7.24 -9.98
CA GLY A 154 1.59 6.43 -11.05
C GLY A 154 0.07 6.46 -10.96
N SER A 155 -0.61 6.96 -12.00
CA SER A 155 -2.08 6.97 -12.02
C SER A 155 -2.63 6.59 -13.38
N LEU A 156 -3.79 5.93 -13.40
CA LEU A 156 -4.58 5.72 -14.61
C LEU A 156 -5.38 6.97 -15.00
N LEU A 157 -5.45 7.96 -14.11
CA LEU A 157 -6.13 9.22 -14.35
C LEU A 157 -5.16 10.27 -14.93
N GLN A 158 -5.74 11.19 -15.69
CA GLN A 158 -5.03 12.40 -16.10
C GLN A 158 -4.90 13.35 -14.91
N ALA A 159 -3.75 14.00 -14.74
CA ALA A 159 -3.60 15.05 -13.74
C ALA A 159 -4.61 16.20 -13.98
N ASP A 160 -5.05 16.85 -12.91
CA ASP A 160 -5.81 18.09 -13.03
C ASP A 160 -4.91 19.18 -13.66
N PRO A 161 -5.36 19.89 -14.71
CA PRO A 161 -4.55 20.92 -15.38
C PRO A 161 -4.01 22.03 -14.46
N SER A 162 -4.62 22.24 -13.28
CA SER A 162 -4.18 23.22 -12.29
C SER A 162 -3.05 22.76 -11.37
N LYS A 163 -2.66 21.47 -11.42
CA LYS A 163 -1.70 20.88 -10.47
C LYS A 163 -0.25 20.93 -10.91
N HIS A 164 0.05 21.58 -12.04
CA HIS A 164 1.40 21.68 -12.59
C HIS A 164 2.13 20.33 -12.68
N LEU A 165 1.38 19.25 -12.91
CA LEU A 165 1.93 17.92 -13.16
C LEU A 165 2.13 17.72 -14.66
N ALA A 166 3.25 17.11 -15.02
CA ALA A 166 3.55 16.70 -16.37
C ALA A 166 3.71 15.18 -16.41
N ALA A 167 3.12 14.54 -17.42
CA ALA A 167 3.37 13.13 -17.67
C ALA A 167 4.79 13.01 -18.19
N HIS A 168 5.69 12.47 -17.37
CA HIS A 168 7.06 12.21 -17.78
C HIS A 168 7.12 11.07 -18.80
N GLU A 169 6.31 10.04 -18.56
CA GLU A 169 6.21 8.86 -19.40
C GLU A 169 4.79 8.28 -19.33
N THR A 170 4.39 7.60 -20.39
CA THR A 170 3.16 6.80 -20.41
C THR A 170 3.50 5.37 -20.78
N MET A 171 2.82 4.40 -20.18
CA MET A 171 2.96 2.99 -20.53
C MET A 171 1.63 2.27 -20.60
N GLN A 172 1.56 1.24 -21.44
CA GLN A 172 0.41 0.35 -21.49
C GLN A 172 0.55 -0.71 -20.40
N VAL A 173 -0.46 -0.79 -19.54
CA VAL A 173 -0.51 -1.77 -18.44
C VAL A 173 -1.77 -2.61 -18.55
N ALA A 174 -1.67 -3.86 -18.12
CA ALA A 174 -2.83 -4.71 -17.98
C ALA A 174 -3.75 -4.16 -16.89
N VAL A 175 -5.07 -4.27 -17.09
CA VAL A 175 -6.07 -3.90 -16.11
C VAL A 175 -6.96 -5.09 -15.82
N VAL A 176 -7.20 -5.32 -14.53
CA VAL A 176 -8.16 -6.29 -14.00
C VAL A 176 -9.17 -5.58 -13.09
N SER A 177 -10.38 -6.15 -12.95
CA SER A 177 -11.34 -5.64 -11.97
C SER A 177 -11.14 -6.28 -10.60
N LEU A 178 -11.48 -5.53 -9.54
CA LEU A 178 -11.52 -6.07 -8.20
C LEU A 178 -12.53 -7.21 -8.08
N ARG A 179 -13.62 -7.19 -8.86
CA ARG A 179 -14.58 -8.29 -8.95
C ARG A 179 -13.92 -9.58 -9.41
N ASP A 180 -13.16 -9.54 -10.51
CA ASP A 180 -12.48 -10.72 -11.05
C ASP A 180 -11.47 -11.29 -10.04
N ILE A 181 -10.75 -10.41 -9.33
CA ILE A 181 -9.81 -10.80 -8.27
C ILE A 181 -10.55 -11.49 -7.13
N LEU A 182 -11.57 -10.84 -6.57
CA LEU A 182 -12.31 -11.39 -5.44
C LEU A 182 -12.99 -12.71 -5.80
N ALA A 183 -13.59 -12.81 -6.99
CA ALA A 183 -14.33 -14.00 -7.44
C ALA A 183 -13.50 -15.29 -7.45
N VAL A 184 -12.17 -15.21 -7.65
CA VAL A 184 -11.28 -16.39 -7.69
C VAL A 184 -10.68 -16.76 -6.33
N LEU A 185 -10.87 -15.94 -5.31
CA LEU A 185 -10.36 -16.24 -3.97
C LEU A 185 -11.22 -17.31 -3.29
N PRO A 186 -10.62 -18.18 -2.46
CA PRO A 186 -11.37 -19.20 -1.74
C PRO A 186 -12.13 -18.63 -0.53
N ASP A 187 -11.72 -17.47 -0.04
CA ASP A 187 -12.12 -16.99 1.29
C ASP A 187 -12.45 -15.51 1.37
N ARG A 188 -12.79 -15.03 2.58
CA ARG A 188 -12.94 -13.59 2.87
C ARG A 188 -11.59 -12.87 2.84
N VAL A 189 -11.63 -11.58 2.52
CA VAL A 189 -10.48 -10.69 2.55
C VAL A 189 -10.54 -9.89 3.84
N GLN A 190 -9.53 -10.05 4.70
CA GLN A 190 -9.48 -9.37 5.99
C GLN A 190 -9.28 -7.86 5.80
N ILE A 191 -8.35 -7.47 4.91
CA ILE A 191 -8.07 -6.07 4.60
C ILE A 191 -7.81 -5.93 3.11
N LEU A 192 -8.49 -4.96 2.50
CA LEU A 192 -8.22 -4.46 1.16
C LEU A 192 -7.65 -3.04 1.29
N LYS A 193 -6.36 -2.86 1.05
CA LYS A 193 -5.74 -1.53 0.89
C LYS A 193 -5.82 -1.11 -0.58
N ILE A 194 -6.22 0.13 -0.82
CA ILE A 194 -6.25 0.75 -2.15
C ILE A 194 -5.55 2.10 -2.06
N ASP A 195 -4.56 2.27 -2.91
CA ASP A 195 -3.74 3.47 -3.06
C ASP A 195 -3.28 3.55 -4.52
N VAL A 196 -4.23 3.89 -5.39
CA VAL A 196 -4.02 3.95 -6.85
C VAL A 196 -4.04 5.37 -7.37
N GLN A 197 -3.67 6.32 -6.51
CA GLN A 197 -3.42 7.71 -6.86
C GLN A 197 -4.61 8.32 -7.61
N GLY A 198 -5.75 8.40 -6.91
CA GLY A 198 -6.95 9.13 -7.30
C GLY A 198 -8.10 8.28 -7.86
N ALA A 199 -7.81 7.08 -8.36
CA ALA A 199 -8.81 6.16 -8.92
C ALA A 199 -9.42 5.19 -7.89
N ASP A 200 -9.22 5.44 -6.59
CA ASP A 200 -9.44 4.46 -5.53
C ASP A 200 -10.91 4.04 -5.41
N LEU A 201 -11.84 5.01 -5.43
CA LEU A 201 -13.27 4.72 -5.43
C LEU A 201 -13.71 3.92 -6.66
N GLU A 202 -13.10 4.13 -7.84
CA GLU A 202 -13.40 3.34 -9.04
C GLU A 202 -12.91 1.89 -8.92
N VAL A 203 -11.79 1.66 -8.23
CA VAL A 203 -11.34 0.31 -7.85
C VAL A 203 -12.38 -0.35 -6.95
N VAL A 204 -12.85 0.33 -5.92
CA VAL A 204 -13.90 -0.21 -5.02
C VAL A 204 -15.18 -0.53 -5.81
N LYS A 205 -15.65 0.39 -6.66
CA LYS A 205 -16.84 0.19 -7.50
C LYS A 205 -16.71 -1.04 -8.40
N SER A 206 -15.50 -1.30 -8.92
CA SER A 206 -15.23 -2.44 -9.78
C SER A 206 -15.47 -3.80 -9.11
N ALA A 207 -15.52 -3.88 -7.77
CA ALA A 207 -15.83 -5.10 -7.03
C ALA A 207 -17.30 -5.55 -7.17
N GLY A 208 -18.22 -4.59 -7.39
CA GLY A 208 -19.66 -4.87 -7.37
C GLY A 208 -20.09 -5.64 -6.12
N THR A 209 -20.86 -6.73 -6.32
CA THR A 209 -21.38 -7.55 -5.22
C THR A 209 -20.32 -8.35 -4.48
N GLU A 210 -19.13 -8.54 -5.05
CA GLU A 210 -18.05 -9.30 -4.40
C GLU A 210 -17.45 -8.54 -3.22
N LEU A 211 -17.65 -7.23 -3.12
CA LEU A 211 -17.20 -6.42 -1.98
C LEU A 211 -17.81 -6.88 -0.64
N LYS A 212 -18.88 -7.69 -0.65
CA LYS A 212 -19.42 -8.36 0.55
C LYS A 212 -18.44 -9.30 1.25
N ARG A 213 -17.36 -9.69 0.56
CA ARG A 213 -16.33 -10.60 1.06
C ARG A 213 -15.17 -9.90 1.75
N VAL A 214 -15.16 -8.57 1.71
CA VAL A 214 -14.11 -7.74 2.31
C VAL A 214 -14.59 -7.26 3.68
N ASP A 215 -13.78 -7.52 4.71
CA ASP A 215 -14.07 -7.12 6.09
C ASP A 215 -13.75 -5.65 6.33
N ARG A 216 -12.58 -5.19 5.84
CA ARG A 216 -12.13 -3.80 5.94
C ARG A 216 -11.52 -3.30 4.64
N ILE A 217 -11.75 -2.03 4.36
CA ILE A 217 -11.15 -1.28 3.25
C ILE A 217 -10.31 -0.18 3.86
N VAL A 218 -9.05 -0.08 3.45
CA VAL A 218 -8.19 1.08 3.70
C VAL A 218 -8.01 1.79 2.38
N MET A 219 -8.34 3.07 2.32
CA MET A 219 -8.31 3.83 1.09
C MET A 219 -7.69 5.19 1.29
N GLU A 220 -6.88 5.61 0.33
CA GLU A 220 -6.40 6.99 0.24
C GLU A 220 -7.56 7.91 -0.17
N ILE A 221 -7.88 8.87 0.69
CA ILE A 221 -8.95 9.84 0.51
C ILE A 221 -8.33 11.23 0.39
N PRO A 222 -8.63 11.97 -0.70
CA PRO A 222 -8.19 13.35 -0.80
C PRO A 222 -8.89 14.23 0.22
N ASN A 223 -8.18 15.24 0.69
CA ASN A 223 -8.77 16.33 1.44
C ASN A 223 -9.69 17.15 0.55
N ASP A 224 -10.77 17.65 1.15
CA ASP A 224 -11.71 18.53 0.46
C ASP A 224 -11.03 19.84 0.00
N THR A 225 -9.93 20.21 0.65
CA THR A 225 -9.06 21.33 0.30
C THR A 225 -7.58 20.97 0.51
N PRO A 226 -6.67 21.25 -0.45
CA PRO A 226 -6.88 21.86 -1.77
C PRO A 226 -7.52 20.90 -2.79
N ARG A 227 -7.85 21.43 -3.99
CA ARG A 227 -8.47 20.70 -5.12
C ARG A 227 -7.87 19.30 -5.39
N PRO A 228 -8.62 18.36 -5.98
CA PRO A 228 -8.11 17.05 -6.38
C PRO A 228 -6.86 17.14 -7.26
N VAL A 229 -5.96 16.16 -7.11
CA VAL A 229 -4.71 16.05 -7.88
C VAL A 229 -5.00 15.58 -9.30
N TYR A 230 -5.98 14.70 -9.46
CA TYR A 230 -6.33 14.08 -10.74
C TYR A 230 -7.73 14.48 -11.20
N SER A 231 -7.88 14.56 -12.52
CA SER A 231 -9.17 14.79 -13.18
C SER A 231 -10.09 13.60 -12.95
N GLY A 232 -11.25 13.83 -12.34
CA GLY A 232 -12.20 12.78 -12.00
C GLY A 232 -11.86 11.99 -10.73
N GLN A 233 -10.86 12.45 -9.95
CA GLN A 233 -10.63 11.94 -8.60
C GLN A 233 -11.88 12.16 -7.74
N HIS A 234 -12.24 11.12 -7.00
CA HIS A 234 -13.38 11.14 -6.11
C HIS A 234 -13.16 12.08 -4.92
N THR A 235 -14.25 12.56 -4.32
CA THR A 235 -14.23 13.32 -3.07
C THR A 235 -14.39 12.39 -1.86
N ARG A 236 -14.00 12.87 -0.67
CA ARG A 236 -14.27 12.18 0.60
C ARG A 236 -15.75 11.83 0.74
N LYS A 237 -16.62 12.81 0.50
CA LYS A 237 -18.07 12.64 0.61
C LYS A 237 -18.59 11.54 -0.32
N GLU A 238 -18.17 11.52 -1.58
CA GLU A 238 -18.58 10.48 -2.53
C GLU A 238 -18.15 9.08 -2.08
N THR A 239 -16.94 8.96 -1.53
CA THR A 239 -16.47 7.70 -0.95
C THR A 239 -17.33 7.27 0.25
N GLU A 240 -17.53 8.17 1.20
CA GLU A 240 -18.25 7.86 2.44
C GLU A 240 -19.69 7.43 2.13
N GLU A 241 -20.41 8.19 1.29
CA GLU A 241 -21.78 7.87 0.86
C GLU A 241 -21.85 6.51 0.14
N TYR A 242 -20.87 6.23 -0.74
CA TYR A 242 -20.84 4.97 -1.48
C TYR A 242 -20.57 3.76 -0.57
N LEU A 243 -19.59 3.87 0.32
CA LEU A 243 -19.21 2.78 1.23
C LEU A 243 -20.30 2.54 2.30
N GLU A 244 -20.93 3.59 2.81
CA GLU A 244 -22.06 3.49 3.73
C GLU A 244 -23.23 2.75 3.09
N HIS A 245 -23.56 3.06 1.83
CA HIS A 245 -24.60 2.35 1.07
C HIS A 245 -24.33 0.84 0.95
N LEU A 246 -23.06 0.42 0.96
CA LEU A 246 -22.64 -0.99 0.88
C LEU A 246 -22.50 -1.66 2.27
N GLY A 247 -22.89 -0.96 3.33
CA GLY A 247 -22.89 -1.45 4.71
C GLY A 247 -21.52 -1.40 5.39
N PHE A 248 -20.59 -0.60 4.86
CA PHE A 248 -19.38 -0.25 5.57
C PHE A 248 -19.61 0.98 6.46
N ARG A 249 -18.84 1.08 7.53
CA ARG A 249 -18.85 2.22 8.44
C ARG A 249 -17.44 2.78 8.50
N HIS A 250 -17.33 4.10 8.43
CA HIS A 250 -16.07 4.80 8.64
C HIS A 250 -15.57 4.53 10.08
N GLU A 251 -14.40 3.89 10.21
CA GLU A 251 -13.76 3.63 11.50
C GLU A 251 -12.85 4.80 11.89
N ARG A 252 -11.89 5.15 11.03
CA ARG A 252 -10.84 6.12 11.34
C ARG A 252 -10.12 6.60 10.09
N CYS A 253 -9.59 7.82 10.12
CA CYS A 253 -8.59 8.31 9.17
C CYS A 253 -7.29 8.72 9.87
N TRP A 254 -6.18 8.72 9.14
CA TRP A 254 -4.94 9.37 9.54
C TRP A 254 -4.29 10.08 8.35
N SER A 255 -3.69 11.24 8.62
CA SER A 255 -3.02 12.03 7.59
C SER A 255 -1.76 11.30 7.14
N ILE A 256 -1.62 11.17 5.82
CA ILE A 256 -0.39 10.72 5.15
C ILE A 256 0.31 11.90 4.48
N SER A 257 -0.45 12.92 4.08
CA SER A 257 0.04 14.18 3.55
C SER A 257 -0.89 15.34 3.95
N GLU A 258 -0.54 16.58 3.60
CA GLU A 258 -1.45 17.72 3.73
C GLU A 258 -2.66 17.61 2.78
N ALA A 259 -2.57 16.77 1.75
CA ALA A 259 -3.59 16.62 0.72
C ALA A 259 -4.39 15.32 0.84
N GLU A 260 -3.91 14.32 1.57
CA GLU A 260 -4.55 13.00 1.65
C GLU A 260 -4.54 12.40 3.06
N HIS A 261 -5.54 11.56 3.30
CA HIS A 261 -5.66 10.70 4.46
C HIS A 261 -5.82 9.25 4.02
N ASP A 262 -5.21 8.32 4.75
CA ASP A 262 -5.68 6.94 4.73
C ASP A 262 -6.90 6.85 5.64
N CYS A 263 -8.00 6.27 5.14
CA CYS A 263 -9.22 6.04 5.89
C CYS A 263 -9.61 4.56 5.88
N VAL A 264 -9.98 4.04 7.05
CA VAL A 264 -10.47 2.67 7.23
C VAL A 264 -11.99 2.68 7.30
N TYR A 265 -12.58 1.77 6.54
CA TYR A 265 -14.00 1.47 6.53
C TYR A 265 -14.20 -0.02 6.80
N ALA A 266 -15.06 -0.36 7.75
CA ALA A 266 -15.28 -1.75 8.16
C ALA A 266 -16.74 -2.15 8.06
N ARG A 267 -17.01 -3.42 7.78
CA ARG A 267 -18.35 -3.97 7.95
C ARG A 267 -18.71 -4.06 9.43
N SER A 268 -20.00 -4.04 9.73
CA SER A 268 -20.50 -4.14 11.10
C SER A 268 -19.99 -5.38 11.85
N GLU A 269 -19.85 -6.53 11.17
CA GLU A 269 -19.32 -7.76 11.78
C GLU A 269 -17.81 -7.74 12.03
N ALA A 270 -17.08 -6.88 11.33
CA ALA A 270 -15.64 -6.69 11.49
C ALA A 270 -15.32 -5.44 12.32
N TRP A 271 -16.34 -4.69 12.76
CA TRP A 271 -16.14 -3.47 13.52
C TRP A 271 -15.41 -3.76 14.84
N ILE A 272 -14.31 -3.05 15.08
CA ILE A 272 -13.64 -3.10 16.37
C ILE A 272 -14.01 -1.83 17.15
N GLU A 273 -14.51 -2.02 18.37
CA GLU A 273 -14.63 -0.88 19.30
C GLU A 273 -13.26 -0.30 19.53
N LEU A 274 -13.17 1.03 19.42
CA LEU A 274 -11.92 1.72 19.62
C LEU A 274 -11.32 1.33 20.97
N PRO A 275 -9.98 1.20 21.04
CA PRO A 275 -9.34 1.06 22.33
C PRO A 275 -9.83 2.17 23.24
N SER A 276 -10.25 1.79 24.44
CA SER A 276 -10.62 2.73 25.48
C SER A 276 -9.48 3.72 25.70
N GLN A 277 -9.78 4.91 26.25
CA GLN A 277 -8.71 5.86 26.61
C GLN A 277 -7.62 5.22 27.49
N ALA A 278 -7.97 4.22 28.29
CA ALA A 278 -7.02 3.49 29.13
C ALA A 278 -6.07 2.59 28.30
N GLU A 279 -6.54 2.03 27.18
CA GLU A 279 -5.71 1.21 26.28
C GLU A 279 -4.80 2.07 25.39
N CYS A 280 -5.22 3.29 25.03
CA CYS A 280 -4.36 4.25 24.35
C CYS A 280 -3.29 4.87 25.26
N PHE A 281 -3.54 4.90 26.58
CA PHE A 281 -2.62 5.46 27.57
C PHE A 281 -2.35 4.43 28.67
N PRO A 282 -1.47 3.43 28.42
CA PRO A 282 -1.30 2.26 29.28
C PRO A 282 -0.76 2.58 30.68
N SER A 283 -0.34 3.82 30.95
CA SER A 283 0.05 4.26 32.28
C SER A 283 -0.79 5.44 32.78
N ASN A 284 -1.19 5.37 34.06
CA ASN A 284 -1.84 6.49 34.77
C ASN A 284 -1.02 7.78 34.71
N ARG A 285 0.31 7.66 34.60
CA ARG A 285 1.23 8.79 34.44
C ARG A 285 1.07 9.44 33.07
N THR A 286 0.93 8.65 32.01
CA THR A 286 0.69 9.13 30.65
C THR A 286 -0.66 9.83 30.56
N ARG A 287 -1.71 9.19 31.10
CA ARG A 287 -3.06 9.75 31.13
C ARG A 287 -3.11 11.10 31.86
N ARG A 288 -2.59 11.18 33.09
CA ARG A 288 -2.56 12.45 33.86
C ARG A 288 -1.79 13.57 33.17
N ARG A 289 -0.72 13.24 32.46
CA ARG A 289 0.06 14.24 31.70
C ARG A 289 -0.72 14.76 30.50
N PHE A 290 -1.42 13.87 29.79
CA PHE A 290 -2.31 14.24 28.70
C PHE A 290 -3.50 15.09 29.18
N ASP A 291 -4.16 14.68 30.27
CA ASP A 291 -5.26 15.44 30.88
C ASP A 291 -4.82 16.85 31.30
N ARG A 292 -3.62 16.98 31.88
CA ARG A 292 -3.06 18.28 32.26
C ARG A 292 -2.74 19.15 31.05
N TRP A 293 -2.24 18.56 29.96
CA TRP A 293 -2.00 19.28 28.72
C TRP A 293 -3.32 19.78 28.10
N ARG A 294 -4.34 18.91 28.03
CA ARG A 294 -5.65 19.28 27.51
C ARG A 294 -6.24 20.45 28.30
N ALA A 295 -6.16 20.41 29.63
CA ALA A 295 -6.60 21.51 30.48
C ALA A 295 -5.85 22.83 30.18
N ILE A 296 -4.54 22.79 29.92
CA ILE A 296 -3.77 23.98 29.54
C ILE A 296 -4.24 24.53 28.18
N ILE A 297 -4.49 23.66 27.20
CA ILE A 297 -5.01 24.08 25.90
C ILE A 297 -6.40 24.69 26.06
N ASP A 298 -7.31 24.02 26.77
CA ASP A 298 -8.67 24.49 27.00
C ASP A 298 -8.67 25.86 27.71
N ASP A 299 -7.81 26.06 28.71
CA ASP A 299 -7.65 27.34 29.41
C ASP A 299 -7.11 28.44 28.49
N ILE A 300 -6.10 28.15 27.66
CA ILE A 300 -5.54 29.10 26.69
C ILE A 300 -6.58 29.47 25.63
N CYS A 301 -7.34 28.49 25.15
CA CYS A 301 -8.43 28.67 24.20
C CYS A 301 -9.55 29.55 24.79
N ALA A 302 -9.94 29.28 26.04
CA ALA A 302 -10.97 30.03 26.74
C ALA A 302 -10.54 31.48 27.03
N ALA A 303 -9.26 31.70 27.32
CA ALA A 303 -8.73 33.02 27.69
C ALA A 303 -8.54 33.97 26.49
N ASN A 304 -8.19 33.45 25.31
CA ASN A 304 -7.69 34.30 24.22
C ASN A 304 -8.75 34.82 23.24
N GLN A 305 -10.04 34.50 23.37
CA GLN A 305 -11.12 34.86 22.41
C GLN A 305 -10.87 34.47 20.93
N TYR A 306 -9.73 33.85 20.62
CA TYR A 306 -9.46 33.26 19.32
C TYR A 306 -10.13 31.90 19.24
N PRO A 307 -10.82 31.56 18.14
CA PRO A 307 -11.21 30.17 17.92
C PRO A 307 -9.91 29.36 17.90
N CYS A 308 -9.83 28.29 18.68
CA CYS A 308 -8.68 27.37 18.63
C CYS A 308 -8.56 26.58 17.33
N GLU A 309 -9.37 26.93 16.33
CA GLU A 309 -9.14 26.65 14.92
C GLU A 309 -7.99 27.50 14.33
N SER A 310 -7.63 28.64 14.96
CA SER A 310 -6.50 29.49 14.60
C SER A 310 -5.44 29.52 15.72
N ASP A 311 -4.33 28.87 15.41
CA ASP A 311 -3.18 28.42 16.19
C ASP A 311 -2.51 29.45 17.15
N PRO A 312 -2.65 29.32 18.49
CA PRO A 312 -1.64 29.81 19.42
C PRO A 312 -0.63 28.68 19.67
N GLU A 313 0.67 28.92 19.48
CA GLU A 313 1.78 28.03 19.89
C GLU A 313 2.07 28.21 21.38
N PRO A 314 1.50 27.43 22.33
CA PRO A 314 2.09 27.34 23.65
C PRO A 314 3.40 26.55 23.52
N GLU A 315 4.46 27.03 24.19
CA GLU A 315 5.78 26.40 24.33
C GLU A 315 5.75 25.07 25.10
N VAL A 316 4.73 24.23 24.91
CA VAL A 316 4.76 22.85 25.39
C VAL A 316 5.70 22.09 24.47
N ASN A 317 6.87 21.74 25.00
CA ASN A 317 7.91 21.02 24.29
C ASN A 317 7.34 19.74 23.64
N MET A 318 7.20 19.75 22.30
CA MET A 318 6.68 18.66 21.48
C MET A 318 7.34 17.30 21.77
N LEU A 319 8.62 17.32 22.14
CA LEU A 319 9.39 16.14 22.53
C LEU A 319 8.72 15.36 23.69
N TRP A 320 8.02 16.06 24.60
CA TRP A 320 7.32 15.42 25.71
C TRP A 320 6.08 14.66 25.27
N ILE A 321 5.34 15.18 24.29
CA ILE A 321 4.11 14.55 23.81
C ILE A 321 4.44 13.35 22.91
N GLU A 322 5.48 13.47 22.08
CA GLU A 322 6.07 12.35 21.33
C GLU A 322 6.51 11.23 22.30
N THR A 323 7.21 11.56 23.38
CA THR A 323 7.60 10.59 24.42
C THR A 323 6.39 9.96 25.14
N LEU A 324 5.30 10.70 25.31
CA LEU A 324 4.09 10.21 26.00
C LEU A 324 3.27 9.27 25.13
N CYS A 325 3.13 9.57 23.86
CA CYS A 325 2.30 8.79 22.93
C CYS A 325 3.07 7.65 22.26
N CYS A 326 4.41 7.74 22.20
CA CYS A 326 5.25 6.75 21.52
C CYS A 326 6.18 5.96 22.45
N GLY A 327 6.25 6.28 23.74
CA GLY A 327 7.08 5.54 24.71
C GLY A 327 8.58 5.66 24.43
N GLU A 328 9.35 4.56 24.55
CA GLU A 328 10.79 4.52 24.24
C GLU A 328 11.11 4.54 22.73
N LEU A 329 10.08 4.49 21.85
CA LEU A 329 10.25 4.43 20.40
C LEU A 329 10.57 5.81 19.77
N VAL A 330 10.77 6.86 20.56
CA VAL A 330 11.04 8.23 20.09
C VAL A 330 12.34 8.34 19.28
N SER A 331 13.33 7.48 19.50
CA SER A 331 14.61 7.56 18.78
C SER A 331 14.57 6.99 17.36
N GLU A 332 13.61 6.13 17.04
CA GLU A 332 13.54 5.45 15.74
C GLU A 332 12.39 5.96 14.86
N TYR A 333 11.42 6.66 15.43
CA TYR A 333 10.24 7.13 14.71
C TYR A 333 10.06 8.64 14.93
N THR A 334 10.08 9.40 13.84
CA THR A 334 9.37 10.69 13.78
C THR A 334 7.90 10.39 14.02
N CYS A 335 7.44 10.47 15.27
CA CYS A 335 6.03 10.31 15.61
C CYS A 335 5.21 11.30 14.80
N PHE A 336 4.54 10.78 13.77
CA PHE A 336 3.61 11.47 12.87
C PHE A 336 3.93 12.95 12.66
N GLY A 337 5.12 13.20 12.08
CA GLY A 337 5.56 14.51 11.61
C GLY A 337 5.82 15.52 12.73
N ARG A 338 7.06 16.04 12.78
CA ARG A 338 7.46 17.18 13.65
C ARG A 338 6.59 18.44 13.52
N LYS A 339 5.64 18.47 12.59
CA LYS A 339 4.75 19.61 12.28
C LYS A 339 3.32 19.46 12.80
N HIS A 340 2.88 18.28 13.24
CA HIS A 340 1.50 18.08 13.70
C HIS A 340 1.46 17.72 15.19
N ARG A 341 0.69 18.47 15.98
CA ARG A 341 0.52 18.25 17.42
C ARG A 341 -0.03 16.84 17.65
N PRO A 342 0.49 16.05 18.60
CA PRO A 342 -0.05 14.71 18.84
C PRO A 342 -1.48 14.83 19.37
N SER A 343 -2.42 14.19 18.68
CA SER A 343 -3.81 14.14 19.09
C SER A 343 -4.11 12.82 19.81
N TYR A 344 -5.29 12.75 20.45
CA TYR A 344 -5.80 11.48 20.95
C TYR A 344 -5.84 10.42 19.83
N GLU A 345 -6.23 10.82 18.61
CA GLU A 345 -6.19 9.91 17.47
C GLU A 345 -4.77 9.40 17.21
N THR A 346 -3.75 10.27 17.22
CA THR A 346 -2.34 9.88 17.00
C THR A 346 -1.86 8.84 18.03
N CYS A 347 -2.17 9.03 19.31
CA CYS A 347 -1.71 8.15 20.39
C CYS A 347 -2.46 6.80 20.39
N CYS A 348 -3.74 6.80 19.97
CA CYS A 348 -4.53 5.58 19.81
C CYS A 348 -4.31 4.86 18.47
N LEU A 349 -3.72 5.52 17.47
CA LEU A 349 -3.63 4.99 16.12
C LEU A 349 -2.77 3.73 16.07
N ALA A 350 -1.61 3.72 16.72
CA ALA A 350 -0.73 2.55 16.68
C ALA A 350 -1.36 1.29 17.32
N PRO A 351 -1.98 1.37 18.52
CA PRO A 351 -2.76 0.25 19.07
C PRO A 351 -3.89 -0.20 18.14
N TYR A 352 -4.63 0.73 17.55
CA TYR A 352 -5.72 0.42 16.61
C TYR A 352 -5.22 -0.27 15.34
N LEU A 353 -4.19 0.24 14.67
CA LEU A 353 -3.64 -0.38 13.47
C LEU A 353 -3.11 -1.78 13.78
N THR A 354 -2.46 -1.95 14.94
CA THR A 354 -2.03 -3.26 15.42
C THR A 354 -3.21 -4.22 15.62
N SER A 355 -4.34 -3.75 16.17
CA SER A 355 -5.51 -4.60 16.43
C SER A 355 -6.21 -5.06 15.14
N ILE A 356 -6.26 -4.21 14.11
CA ILE A 356 -6.78 -4.61 12.80
C ILE A 356 -5.75 -5.38 11.95
N GLY A 357 -4.50 -5.53 12.41
CA GLY A 357 -3.42 -6.19 11.67
C GLY A 357 -2.81 -5.33 10.55
N TYR A 358 -3.08 -4.02 10.55
CA TYR A 358 -2.47 -3.06 9.64
C TYR A 358 -1.08 -2.65 10.17
N PRO A 359 -0.06 -2.55 9.30
CA PRO A 359 1.28 -2.21 9.74
C PRO A 359 1.35 -0.77 10.24
N LYS A 360 2.34 -0.50 11.10
CA LYS A 360 2.50 0.83 11.68
C LYS A 360 2.93 1.83 10.58
N PRO A 361 2.29 3.01 10.46
CA PRO A 361 2.55 3.98 9.38
C PRO A 361 3.96 4.55 9.36
N GLY A 362 4.71 4.41 10.46
CA GLY A 362 6.13 4.75 10.52
C GLY A 362 7.02 3.98 9.54
N ILE A 363 6.50 2.90 8.93
CA ILE A 363 7.16 2.16 7.85
C ILE A 363 6.80 2.76 6.47
N ILE A 364 5.66 3.42 6.33
CA ILE A 364 5.10 3.89 5.04
C ILE A 364 5.78 5.19 4.58
N ALA A 365 6.28 6.00 5.51
CA ALA A 365 6.87 7.31 5.21
C ALA A 365 8.34 7.26 4.73
N GLY A 366 8.74 6.31 3.88
CA GLY A 366 9.97 6.38 3.05
C GLY A 366 11.32 6.65 3.74
N THR A 367 11.38 6.76 5.05
CA THR A 367 12.62 6.89 5.83
C THR A 367 13.05 5.48 6.16
N SER A 368 13.75 4.85 5.21
CA SER A 368 14.62 3.72 5.57
C SER A 368 15.49 4.21 6.74
N PRO A 369 15.59 3.48 7.87
CA PRO A 369 16.64 3.76 8.83
C PRO A 369 17.94 3.69 8.04
N SER A 370 18.70 4.78 8.05
CA SER A 370 20.04 4.81 7.50
C SER A 370 20.84 3.70 8.18
N GLN A 371 21.10 2.61 7.46
CA GLN A 371 22.15 1.66 7.83
C GLN A 371 23.51 2.25 7.49
#